data_AF-A0A382NE29-F1
#
_entry.id   AF-A0A382NE29-F1
#
_cell.length_a   1.000
_cell.length_b   1.000
_cell.length_c   1.000
_cell.angle_alpha   90.00
_cell.angle_beta   90.00
_cell.angle_gamma   90.00
#
_symmetry.space_group_name_H-M   'P 1'
#
loop_
_entity.id
_entity.type
_entity.pdbx_description
1 polymer ?
#
loop_
_entity_poly.entity_id
_entity_poly.type
_entity_poly.pdbx_seq_one_letter_code
_entity_poly.pdbx_strand_id
1 'polypeptide(L)'
;MSLNYPVVQIAYFVNDSVVKAQKMAAQHGAGPFFLIEKIELAWGVHRGKEQKFLHTSAFGQWGNVMLELVQQDLEGPSPFRDMYAPGEEGIHHMA
;
A
#
# COMPACT_ATOMS: atom_id res chain seq x y z
N MET A 1 16.09 -14.68 -16.04
CA MET A 1 16.64 -13.53 -15.28
C MET A 1 16.50 -13.86 -13.80
N SER A 2 17.59 -13.97 -13.05
CA SER A 2 17.50 -13.94 -11.59
C SER A 2 17.51 -12.48 -11.15
N LEU A 3 16.55 -12.10 -10.32
CA LEU A 3 16.54 -10.80 -9.67
C LEU A 3 17.53 -10.89 -8.50
N ASN A 4 18.75 -10.39 -8.68
CA ASN A 4 19.83 -10.47 -7.68
C ASN A 4 19.84 -9.29 -6.69
N TYR A 5 18.67 -8.70 -6.41
CA TYR A 5 18.54 -7.59 -5.47
C TYR A 5 17.71 -8.04 -4.26
N PRO A 6 18.03 -7.54 -3.05
CA PRO A 6 17.19 -7.80 -1.89
C PRO A 6 15.83 -7.12 -2.07
N VAL A 7 14.80 -7.67 -1.42
CA VAL A 7 13.52 -6.97 -1.26
C VAL A 7 13.77 -5.71 -0.44
N VAL A 8 13.30 -4.59 -0.96
CA VAL A 8 13.46 -3.26 -0.35
C VAL A 8 12.12 -2.65 0.04
N GLN A 9 10.99 -3.24 -0.36
CA GLN A 9 9.66 -2.76 -0.04
C GLN A 9 8.70 -3.88 0.34
N ILE A 10 7.84 -3.62 1.32
CA ILE A 10 6.68 -4.43 1.64
C ILE A 10 5.46 -3.51 1.70
N ALA A 11 4.45 -3.80 0.87
CA ALA A 11 3.22 -3.04 0.80
C ALA A 11 2.06 -3.83 1.42
N TYR A 12 1.35 -3.20 2.35
CA TYR A 12 0.12 -3.71 2.95
C TYR A 12 -1.08 -2.91 2.48
N PHE A 13 -2.12 -3.59 2.03
CA PHE A 13 -3.44 -3.00 1.87
C PHE A 13 -4.11 -2.84 3.22
N VAL A 14 -4.59 -1.65 3.52
CA VAL A 14 -5.17 -1.27 4.81
C VAL A 14 -6.44 -0.45 4.61
N ASN A 15 -7.35 -0.51 5.58
CA ASN A 15 -8.57 0.30 5.55
C ASN A 15 -8.31 1.75 5.96
N ASP A 16 -7.30 1.99 6.81
CA ASP A 16 -6.91 3.33 7.27
C ASP A 16 -5.38 3.43 7.39
N SER A 17 -4.77 4.18 6.46
CA SER A 17 -3.32 4.35 6.37
C SER A 17 -2.74 5.09 7.57
N VAL A 18 -3.45 6.07 8.14
CA VAL A 18 -2.99 6.86 9.30
C VAL A 18 -3.00 6.01 10.56
N VAL A 19 -4.11 5.34 10.83
CA VAL A 19 -4.27 4.46 11.99
C VAL A 19 -3.27 3.32 11.92
N LYS A 20 -3.03 2.74 10.74
CA LYS A 20 -2.05 1.67 10.61
C LYS A 20 -0.62 2.18 10.78
N ALA A 21 -0.27 3.33 10.22
CA ALA A 21 1.06 3.93 10.41
C ALA A 21 1.37 4.17 11.89
N GLN A 22 0.42 4.74 12.63
CA GLN A 22 0.55 4.95 14.07
C GLN A 22 0.75 3.64 14.83
N LYS A 23 -0.01 2.59 14.50
CA LYS A 23 0.13 1.26 15.11
C LYS A 23 1.50 0.65 14.81
N MET A 24 1.96 0.70 13.56
CA MET A 24 3.27 0.17 13.16
C MET A 24 4.41 0.90 13.87
N ALA A 25 4.31 2.22 14.00
CA ALA A 25 5.28 3.01 14.76
C ALA A 25 5.28 2.63 16.25
N ALA A 26 4.11 2.57 16.89
CA ALA A 26 4.00 2.29 18.31
C ALA A 26 4.41 0.86 18.70
N GLN A 27 4.09 -0.13 17.87
CA GLN A 27 4.27 -1.54 18.20
C GLN A 27 5.59 -2.11 17.69
N HIS A 28 6.10 -1.61 16.56
CA HIS A 28 7.24 -2.18 15.86
C HIS A 28 8.39 -1.20 15.65
N GLY A 29 8.22 0.08 16.02
CA GLY A 29 9.22 1.12 15.79
C GLY A 29 9.43 1.44 14.31
N ALA A 30 8.49 1.06 13.43
CA ALA A 30 8.55 1.42 12.01
C ALA A 30 8.25 2.92 11.81
N GLY A 31 8.84 3.51 10.79
CA GLY A 31 8.74 4.92 10.47
C GLY A 31 10.08 5.65 10.49
N PRO A 32 10.10 7.00 10.52
CA PRO A 32 8.91 7.87 10.47
C PRO A 32 8.09 7.61 9.20
N PHE A 33 6.78 7.84 9.27
CA PHE A 33 5.88 7.70 8.13
C PHE A 33 5.61 9.06 7.49
N PHE A 34 5.67 9.13 6.17
CA PHE A 34 5.20 10.24 5.35
C PHE A 34 3.85 9.85 4.74
N LEU A 35 2.82 10.63 5.03
CA LEU A 35 1.48 10.43 4.49
C LEU A 35 1.31 11.25 3.20
N ILE A 36 0.82 10.60 2.15
CA ILE A 36 0.38 11.26 0.93
C ILE A 36 -1.07 10.86 0.69
N GLU A 37 -1.95 11.84 0.79
CA GLU A 37 -3.40 11.64 0.69
C GLU A 37 -3.90 11.86 -0.74
N LYS A 38 -4.92 11.10 -1.15
CA LYS A 38 -5.67 11.28 -2.40
C LYS A 38 -4.77 11.34 -3.64
N ILE A 39 -3.83 10.40 -3.73
CA ILE A 39 -2.99 10.15 -4.89
C ILE A 39 -3.88 9.61 -6.02
N GLU A 40 -4.15 10.45 -7.01
CA GLU A 40 -4.79 10.04 -8.25
C GLU A 40 -3.72 9.55 -9.23
N LEU A 41 -3.87 8.31 -9.72
CA LEU A 41 -3.01 7.83 -10.79
C LEU A 41 -3.39 8.51 -12.11
N ALA A 42 -2.38 9.03 -12.82
CA ALA A 42 -2.57 9.62 -14.14
C ALA A 42 -3.13 8.60 -15.16
N TRP A 43 -2.83 7.31 -14.98
CA TRP A 43 -3.34 6.22 -15.80
C TRP A 43 -3.21 4.88 -15.06
N GLY A 44 -4.17 3.99 -15.27
CA GLY A 44 -4.14 2.63 -14.73
C GLY A 44 -5.05 1.68 -15.52
N VAL A 45 -4.57 0.46 -15.76
CA VAL A 45 -5.35 -0.62 -16.38
C VAL A 45 -5.40 -1.80 -15.44
N HIS A 46 -6.60 -2.25 -15.12
CA HIS A 46 -6.84 -3.44 -14.32
C HIS A 46 -7.66 -4.43 -15.14
N ARG A 47 -7.14 -5.66 -15.28
CA ARG A 47 -7.77 -6.76 -16.06
C ARG A 47 -8.23 -6.31 -17.46
N GLY A 48 -7.38 -5.53 -18.14
CA GLY A 48 -7.63 -5.06 -19.51
C GLY A 48 -8.60 -3.89 -19.65
N LYS A 49 -9.09 -3.31 -18.55
CA LYS A 49 -9.95 -2.12 -18.55
C LYS A 49 -9.25 -0.95 -17.88
N GLU A 50 -9.36 0.23 -18.47
CA GLU A 50 -8.93 1.47 -17.81
C GLU A 50 -9.71 1.65 -16.51
N GLN A 51 -9.02 1.97 -15.43
CA GLN A 51 -9.60 2.24 -14.12
C GLN A 51 -9.08 3.58 -13.61
N LYS A 52 -9.94 4.30 -12.90
CA LYS A 52 -9.50 5.38 -12.03
C LYS A 52 -9.06 4.77 -10.72
N PHE A 53 -7.91 5.22 -10.22
CA PHE A 53 -7.38 4.78 -8.95
C PHE A 53 -7.02 6.00 -8.11
N LEU A 54 -7.70 6.14 -6.98
CA LEU A 54 -7.48 7.17 -5.98
C LEU A 54 -7.16 6.46 -4.67
N HIS A 55 -6.02 6.80 -4.07
CA HIS A 55 -5.54 6.12 -2.88
C HIS A 55 -4.76 7.05 -1.96
N THR A 56 -4.66 6.64 -0.70
CA THR A 56 -3.83 7.29 0.30
C THR A 56 -2.80 6.29 0.79
N SER A 57 -1.53 6.67 0.75
CA SER A 57 -0.43 5.81 1.22
C SER A 57 0.37 6.49 2.31
N ALA A 58 0.71 5.73 3.36
CA ALA A 58 1.74 6.10 4.32
C ALA A 58 3.01 5.30 4.04
N PHE A 59 4.11 5.99 3.79
CA PHE A 59 5.42 5.40 3.48
C PHE A 59 6.35 5.59 4.67
N GLY A 60 6.85 4.51 5.27
CA GLY A 60 7.77 4.56 6.40
C GLY A 60 8.92 3.58 6.27
N GLN A 61 9.98 3.77 7.05
CA GLN A 61 11.16 2.90 7.01
C GLN A 61 11.13 1.88 8.17
N TRP A 62 11.51 0.64 7.93
CA TRP A 62 11.70 -0.37 8.96
C TRP A 62 13.01 -1.13 8.73
N GLY A 63 14.09 -0.63 9.35
CA GLY A 63 15.43 -1.13 9.09
C GLY A 63 15.82 -0.90 7.62
N ASN A 64 16.03 -1.98 6.87
CA ASN A 64 16.43 -1.93 5.46
C ASN A 64 15.26 -1.98 4.46
N VAL A 65 14.02 -2.11 4.93
CA VAL A 65 12.84 -2.16 4.06
C VAL A 65 11.96 -0.94 4.26
N MET A 66 11.36 -0.46 3.17
CA MET A 66 10.30 0.53 3.20
C MET A 66 8.94 -0.18 3.36
N LEU A 67 8.13 0.30 4.30
CA LEU A 67 6.75 -0.12 4.48
C LEU A 67 5.81 0.88 3.81
N GLU A 68 5.02 0.38 2.86
CA GLU A 68 3.89 1.10 2.31
C GLU A 68 2.61 0.56 2.97
N LEU A 69 1.81 1.48 3.51
CA LEU A 69 0.47 1.20 4.03
C LEU A 69 -0.51 1.91 3.09
N VAL A 70 -1.11 1.16 2.17
CA VAL A 70 -1.94 1.69 1.08
C VAL A 70 -3.42 1.45 1.34
N GLN A 71 -4.19 2.53 1.24
CA GLN A 71 -5.64 2.55 1.36
C GLN A 71 -6.24 2.99 0.04
N GLN A 72 -7.24 2.26 -0.45
CA GLN A 72 -7.99 2.65 -1.64
C GLN A 72 -9.15 3.58 -1.24
N ASP A 73 -9.11 4.83 -1.69
CA ASP A 73 -10.09 5.86 -1.33
C ASP A 73 -11.31 5.88 -2.25
N LEU A 74 -11.16 5.38 -3.48
CA LEU A 74 -12.25 5.23 -4.43
C LEU A 74 -12.55 3.74 -4.64
N GLU A 75 -13.74 3.30 -4.22
CA GLU A 75 -14.19 1.94 -4.46
C GLU A 75 -14.27 1.63 -5.96
N GLY A 76 -13.81 0.43 -6.31
CA GLY A 76 -13.73 -0.02 -7.69
C GLY A 76 -12.77 -1.19 -7.88
N PRO A 77 -12.77 -1.80 -9.09
CA PRO A 77 -11.87 -2.89 -9.42
C PRO A 77 -10.40 -2.49 -9.25
N SER A 78 -9.65 -3.28 -8.51
CA SER A 78 -8.22 -3.07 -8.27
C SER A 78 -7.55 -4.39 -7.89
N PRO A 79 -6.20 -4.47 -7.98
CA PRO A 79 -5.48 -5.63 -7.45
C PRO A 79 -5.75 -5.88 -5.96
N PHE A 80 -6.01 -4.82 -5.18
CA PHE A 80 -6.37 -4.94 -3.77
C PHE A 80 -7.71 -5.65 -3.58
N ARG A 81 -8.73 -5.27 -4.36
CA ARG A 81 -10.09 -5.85 -4.27
C ARG A 81 -10.19 -7.24 -4.88
N ASP A 82 -9.24 -7.64 -5.72
CA ASP A 82 -9.08 -9.04 -6.13
C ASP A 82 -8.56 -9.94 -4.98
N MET A 83 -7.86 -9.36 -4.00
CA MET A 83 -7.23 -10.09 -2.89
C MET A 83 -8.03 -9.99 -1.58
N TYR A 84 -8.71 -8.87 -1.36
CA TYR A 84 -9.33 -8.50 -0.09
C TYR A 84 -10.76 -8.00 -0.28
N ALA A 85 -11.70 -8.65 0.40
CA ALA A 85 -13.09 -8.20 0.49
C ALA A 85 -13.19 -6.87 1.29
N PRO A 86 -14.32 -6.16 1.24
CA PRO A 86 -14.51 -4.94 2.03
C PRO A 86 -14.22 -5.17 3.52
N GLY A 87 -13.34 -4.34 4.10
CA GLY A 87 -12.90 -4.43 5.49
C GLY A 87 -11.70 -5.36 5.73
N GLU A 88 -11.30 -6.18 4.77
CA GLU A 88 -10.11 -7.03 4.88
C GLU A 88 -8.82 -6.25 4.55
N GLU A 89 -7.72 -6.66 5.20
CA GLU A 89 -6.40 -6.04 5.08
C GLU A 89 -5.33 -7.15 4.95
N GLY A 90 -4.17 -6.82 4.38
CA GLY A 90 -3.05 -7.77 4.35
C GLY A 90 -1.91 -7.37 3.42
N ILE A 91 -0.94 -8.27 3.25
CA ILE A 91 0.21 -8.07 2.34
C ILE A 91 -0.27 -8.04 0.89
N HIS A 92 -0.08 -6.89 0.24
CA HIS A 92 -0.37 -6.74 -1.18
C HIS A 92 0.79 -7.21 -2.06
N HIS A 93 2.02 -6.69 -1.84
CA HIS A 93 3.20 -7.15 -2.58
C HIS A 93 4.52 -6.89 -1.83
N MET A 94 5.59 -7.46 -2.38
CA MET A 94 6.99 -7.19 -2.02
C MET A 94 7.76 -6.82 -3.29
N ALA A 95 8.64 -5.83 -3.21
CA ALA A 95 9.44 -5.34 -4.35
C ALA A 95 10.91 -5.16 -3.98
#